data_AF-A0A6N2HUD6-F1
#
_entry.id   AF-A0A6N2HUD6-F1
#
_cell.length_a   1.000
_cell.length_b   1.000
_cell.length_c   1.000
_cell.angle_alpha   90.00
_cell.angle_beta   90.00
_cell.angle_gamma   90.00
#
_symmetry.space_group_name_H-M   'P 1'
#
loop_
_entity.id
_entity.type
_entity.pdbx_description
1 polymer ?
#
loop_
_entity_poly.entity_id
_entity_poly.type
_entity_poly.pdbx_seq_one_letter_code
_entity_poly.pdbx_strand_id
1 'polypeptide(L)'
;MSNQSPGVNLLLAIGAENPKFLLTGKTLTDQGLTVTGMLLEGWTEEQLRHVVAGRALPEQVKTTVGAIVARRLRDAIVGPPPSMVPKLPAQAAEPFGTARGSEETWTPPGWTDQAAIDLQRVSVECNGEDGMCGRPVRPGSSFCWECSAVYGISGPH
;
A
#
# COMPACT_ATOMS: atom_id res chain seq x y z
N MET A 1 26.58 20.04 -22.06
CA MET A 1 26.02 19.12 -21.04
C MET A 1 24.55 18.98 -21.37
N SER A 2 24.11 17.79 -21.79
CA SER A 2 22.72 17.58 -22.19
C SER A 2 21.82 17.92 -20.99
N ASN A 3 21.00 18.96 -21.14
CA ASN A 3 20.10 19.46 -20.10
C ASN A 3 18.92 18.50 -19.91
N GLN A 4 19.20 17.27 -19.48
CA GLN A 4 18.18 16.26 -19.20
C GLN A 4 17.58 16.54 -17.82
N SER A 5 16.25 16.43 -17.73
CA SER A 5 15.57 16.69 -16.46
C SER A 5 15.96 15.66 -15.40
N PRO A 6 15.90 16.02 -14.10
CA PRO A 6 16.20 15.09 -13.00
C PRO A 6 15.43 13.77 -13.11
N GLY A 7 14.15 13.81 -13.51
CA GLY A 7 13.35 12.61 -13.69
C GLY A 7 13.79 11.71 -14.86
N VAL A 8 14.29 12.29 -15.96
CA VAL A 8 14.88 11.49 -17.06
C VAL A 8 16.16 10.79 -16.57
N ASN A 9 17.01 11.50 -15.84
CA ASN A 9 18.24 10.92 -15.28
C ASN A 9 17.91 9.76 -14.33
N LEU A 10 16.89 9.91 -13.47
CA LEU A 10 16.47 8.86 -12.55
C LEU A 10 15.94 7.61 -13.30
N LEU A 11 15.10 7.79 -14.31
CA LEU A 11 14.57 6.66 -15.09
C LEU A 11 15.67 5.94 -15.88
N LEU A 12 16.66 6.67 -16.40
CA LEU A 12 17.84 6.07 -17.02
C LEU A 12 18.69 5.29 -16.03
N ALA A 13 18.90 5.81 -14.82
CA ALA A 13 19.62 5.09 -13.76
C ALA A 13 18.92 3.78 -13.38
N ILE A 14 17.58 3.81 -13.24
CA ILE A 14 16.78 2.60 -13.00
C ILE A 14 16.91 1.60 -14.16
N GLY A 15 16.88 2.07 -15.40
CA GLY A 15 17.07 1.22 -16.59
C GLY A 15 18.48 0.64 -16.69
N ALA A 16 19.50 1.37 -16.23
CA ALA A 16 20.89 0.90 -16.19
C ALA A 16 21.08 -0.19 -15.12
N GLU A 17 20.47 -0.03 -13.94
CA GLU A 17 20.49 -1.02 -12.87
C GLU A 17 19.61 -2.23 -13.17
N ASN A 18 18.49 -2.02 -13.86
CA ASN A 18 17.55 -3.07 -14.25
C ASN A 18 17.09 -2.87 -15.70
N PRO A 19 17.76 -3.52 -16.68
CA PRO A 19 17.48 -3.36 -18.10
C PRO A 19 16.03 -3.64 -18.52
N LYS A 20 15.28 -4.41 -17.73
CA LYS A 20 13.86 -4.70 -18.02
C LYS A 20 12.98 -3.46 -17.89
N PHE A 21 13.44 -2.43 -17.17
CA PHE A 21 12.76 -1.15 -17.00
C PHE A 21 13.33 -0.04 -17.90
N LEU A 22 14.24 -0.36 -18.82
CA LEU A 22 14.83 0.65 -19.71
C LEU A 22 13.74 1.29 -20.60
N LEU A 23 13.57 2.60 -20.47
CA LEU A 23 12.67 3.40 -21.29
C LEU A 23 13.48 4.23 -22.28
N THR A 24 12.93 4.43 -23.48
CA THR A 24 13.58 5.21 -24.54
C THR A 24 12.59 6.14 -25.24
N GLY A 25 13.12 7.10 -25.98
CA GLY A 25 12.34 8.00 -26.84
C GLY A 25 11.31 8.84 -26.08
N LYS A 26 10.16 9.09 -26.72
CA LYS A 26 9.09 9.95 -26.18
C LYS A 26 8.57 9.48 -24.81
N THR A 27 8.44 8.16 -24.60
CA THR A 27 8.00 7.57 -23.33
C THR A 27 8.92 7.94 -22.18
N LEU A 28 10.24 7.90 -22.39
CA LEU A 28 11.23 8.31 -21.39
C LEU A 28 11.07 9.80 -21.05
N THR A 29 10.90 10.65 -22.06
CA THR A 29 10.75 12.10 -21.87
C THR A 29 9.44 12.44 -21.13
N ASP A 30 8.31 11.89 -21.58
CA ASP A 30 6.99 12.18 -21.00
C ASP A 30 6.93 11.73 -19.53
N GLN A 31 7.42 10.53 -19.23
CA GLN A 31 7.46 10.03 -17.86
C GLN A 31 8.53 10.74 -17.03
N GLY A 32 9.65 11.11 -17.64
CA GLY A 32 10.69 11.91 -16.99
C GLY A 32 10.19 13.27 -16.52
N LEU A 33 9.26 13.91 -17.25
CA LEU A 33 8.58 15.12 -16.79
C LEU A 33 7.68 14.85 -15.59
N THR A 34 6.91 13.76 -15.60
CA THR A 34 6.08 13.36 -14.44
C THR A 34 6.94 13.13 -13.19
N VAL A 35 8.02 12.35 -13.31
CA VAL A 35 8.96 12.07 -12.22
C VAL A 35 9.62 13.37 -11.73
N THR A 36 9.97 14.28 -12.65
CA THR A 36 10.50 15.61 -12.28
C THR A 36 9.49 16.41 -11.46
N GLY A 37 8.21 16.39 -11.86
CA GLY A 37 7.14 17.01 -11.07
C GLY A 37 7.03 16.41 -9.67
N MET A 38 7.06 15.09 -9.55
CA MET A 38 7.01 14.42 -8.24
C MET A 38 8.21 14.80 -7.35
N LEU A 39 9.42 14.88 -7.90
CA LEU A 39 10.61 15.32 -7.16
C LEU A 39 10.44 16.77 -6.64
N LEU A 40 9.86 17.65 -7.44
CA LEU A 40 9.59 19.04 -7.03
C LEU A 40 8.51 19.13 -5.94
N GLU A 41 7.56 18.20 -5.94
CA GLU A 41 6.53 18.06 -4.89
C GLU A 41 7.05 17.34 -3.63
N GLY A 42 8.37 17.07 -3.53
CA GLY A 42 9.01 16.54 -2.33
C GLY A 42 9.13 15.02 -2.26
N TRP A 43 8.85 14.30 -3.35
CA TRP A 43 9.16 12.87 -3.42
C TRP A 43 10.68 12.66 -3.46
N THR A 44 11.17 11.62 -2.78
CA THR A 44 12.59 11.25 -2.85
C THR A 44 12.87 10.34 -4.05
N GLU A 45 14.12 10.34 -4.52
CA GLU A 45 14.54 9.43 -5.59
C GLU A 45 14.35 7.96 -5.20
N GLU A 46 14.59 7.59 -3.94
CA GLU A 46 14.39 6.23 -3.43
C GLU A 46 12.92 5.82 -3.46
N GLN A 47 12.00 6.73 -3.11
CA GLN A 47 10.57 6.46 -3.18
C GLN A 47 10.14 6.23 -4.63
N LEU A 48 10.63 7.06 -5.56
CA LEU A 48 10.31 6.92 -6.98
C LEU A 48 10.94 5.66 -7.59
N ARG A 49 12.15 5.28 -7.17
CA ARG A 49 12.76 3.98 -7.51
C ARG A 49 11.88 2.82 -7.04
N HIS A 50 11.33 2.90 -5.83
CA HIS A 50 10.41 1.89 -5.33
C HIS A 50 9.09 1.84 -6.10
N VAL A 51 8.51 2.99 -6.46
CA VAL A 51 7.30 3.07 -7.30
C VAL A 51 7.54 2.43 -8.66
N VAL A 52 8.67 2.73 -9.31
CA VAL A 52 8.98 2.26 -10.66
C VAL A 52 9.36 0.78 -10.65
N ALA A 53 10.32 0.38 -9.82
CA ALA A 53 11.00 -0.92 -9.90
C ALA A 53 10.77 -1.83 -8.67
N GLY A 54 10.10 -1.36 -7.61
CA GLY A 54 9.89 -2.14 -6.38
C GLY A 54 8.99 -3.37 -6.55
N ARG A 55 8.13 -3.38 -7.58
CA ARG A 55 7.36 -4.57 -7.98
C ARG A 55 7.93 -5.17 -9.25
N ALA A 56 8.13 -6.48 -9.26
CA ALA A 56 8.52 -7.21 -10.47
C ALA A 56 7.53 -6.94 -11.63
N LEU A 57 8.04 -7.02 -12.86
CA LEU A 57 7.18 -7.02 -14.03
C LEU A 57 6.38 -8.32 -14.08
N PRO A 58 5.12 -8.31 -14.56
CA PRO A 58 4.34 -9.52 -14.73
C PRO A 58 5.03 -10.47 -15.72
N GLU A 59 4.98 -11.79 -15.46
CA GLU A 59 5.57 -12.81 -16.34
C GLU A 59 4.96 -12.78 -17.75
N GLN A 60 3.67 -12.48 -17.87
CA GLN A 60 3.00 -12.26 -19.14
C GLN A 60 2.78 -10.78 -19.37
N VAL A 61 3.66 -10.18 -20.17
CA VAL A 61 3.62 -8.77 -20.51
C VAL A 61 2.60 -8.56 -21.65
N LYS A 62 1.31 -8.47 -21.30
CA LYS A 62 0.25 -8.07 -22.26
C LYS A 62 0.30 -6.57 -22.62
N THR A 63 1.11 -5.80 -21.89
CA THR A 63 1.19 -4.33 -21.96
C THR A 63 2.64 -3.88 -21.93
N THR A 64 3.02 -2.84 -22.67
CA THR A 64 4.42 -2.37 -22.70
C THR A 64 4.92 -1.95 -21.31
N VAL A 65 6.23 -2.08 -21.08
CA VAL A 65 6.87 -1.65 -19.82
C VAL A 65 6.59 -0.19 -19.52
N GLY A 66 6.64 0.68 -20.53
CA GLY A 66 6.28 2.09 -20.39
C GLY A 66 4.85 2.30 -19.89
N ALA A 67 3.88 1.50 -20.34
CA ALA A 67 2.50 1.59 -19.84
C ALA A 67 2.38 1.15 -18.37
N ILE A 68 3.15 0.14 -17.97
CA ILE A 68 3.22 -0.32 -16.57
C ILE A 68 3.80 0.78 -15.68
N VAL A 69 4.93 1.38 -16.07
CA VAL A 69 5.56 2.47 -15.31
C VAL A 69 4.64 3.68 -15.22
N ALA A 70 4.03 4.08 -16.34
CA ALA A 70 3.05 5.17 -16.35
C ALA A 70 1.84 4.90 -15.46
N ARG A 71 1.38 3.65 -15.35
CA ARG A 71 0.30 3.29 -14.44
C ARG A 71 0.74 3.41 -12.98
N ARG A 72 1.91 2.89 -12.63
CA ARG A 72 2.46 2.97 -11.27
C ARG A 72 2.66 4.41 -10.80
N LEU A 73 3.20 5.27 -11.66
CA LEU A 73 3.36 6.70 -11.34
C LEU A 73 2.00 7.38 -11.08
N ARG A 74 0.99 7.10 -11.92
CA ARG A 74 -0.37 7.63 -11.72
C ARG A 74 -1.00 7.13 -10.42
N ASP A 75 -0.88 5.83 -10.15
CA ASP A 75 -1.42 5.25 -8.91
C ASP A 75 -0.72 5.85 -7.67
N ALA A 76 0.58 6.17 -7.76
CA ALA A 76 1.33 6.82 -6.68
C ALA A 76 0.91 8.28 -6.44
N ILE A 77 0.52 9.01 -7.49
CA ILE A 77 0.01 10.39 -7.38
C ILE A 77 -1.38 10.41 -6.72
N VAL A 78 -2.23 9.40 -6.98
CA VAL A 78 -3.60 9.32 -6.46
C VAL A 78 -3.65 8.67 -5.07
N GLY A 79 -2.71 7.77 -4.77
CA GLY A 79 -2.63 7.08 -3.49
C GLY A 79 -2.14 7.98 -2.34
N PRO A 80 -2.34 7.56 -1.08
CA PRO A 80 -1.74 8.25 0.05
C PRO A 80 -0.22 8.29 -0.11
N PRO A 81 0.46 9.43 0.18
CA PRO A 81 1.91 9.51 0.09
C PRO A 81 2.53 8.43 0.99
N PRO A 82 3.68 7.83 0.58
CA PRO A 82 4.35 6.79 1.35
C PRO A 82 5.05 7.40 2.58
N SER A 83 4.30 8.07 3.43
CA SER A 83 4.74 8.50 4.75
C SER A 83 4.98 7.25 5.59
N MET A 84 6.26 6.95 5.78
CA MET A 84 6.79 6.22 6.94
C MET A 84 6.19 4.84 7.18
N VAL A 85 6.42 3.89 6.27
CA VAL A 85 6.47 2.49 6.72
C VAL A 85 7.77 2.37 7.53
N PRO A 86 7.75 2.11 8.85
CA PRO A 86 8.97 1.78 9.56
C PRO A 86 9.63 0.63 8.81
N LYS A 87 10.92 0.74 8.51
CA LYS A 87 11.68 -0.41 8.00
C LYS A 87 11.44 -1.55 8.98
N LEU A 88 10.65 -2.54 8.57
CA LEU A 88 10.61 -3.83 9.28
C LEU A 88 12.06 -4.27 9.39
N PRO A 89 12.54 -4.68 10.57
CA PRO A 89 13.91 -5.13 10.73
C PRO A 89 14.21 -6.15 9.65
N ALA A 90 15.29 -5.91 8.91
CA ALA A 90 15.79 -6.84 7.91
C ALA A 90 15.83 -8.21 8.58
N GLN A 91 15.09 -9.18 8.02
CA GLN A 91 15.24 -10.56 8.42
C GLN A 91 16.66 -10.92 8.01
N ALA A 92 17.59 -10.78 8.95
CA ALA A 92 18.93 -11.28 8.81
C ALA A 92 18.77 -12.75 8.44
N ALA A 93 19.16 -13.08 7.22
CA ALA A 93 19.36 -14.45 6.80
C ALA A 93 20.56 -14.94 7.61
N GLU A 94 20.32 -15.36 8.84
CA GLU A 94 21.31 -16.04 9.65
C GLU A 94 21.63 -17.37 8.95
N PRO A 95 22.90 -17.67 8.66
CA PRO A 95 23.27 -18.94 8.07
C PRO A 95 22.95 -20.06 9.07
N PHE A 96 22.08 -20.97 8.65
CA PHE A 96 21.83 -22.24 9.34
C PHE A 96 23.16 -22.97 9.57
N GLY A 97 23.58 -23.09 10.83
CA GLY A 97 24.86 -23.72 11.14
C GLY A 97 25.17 -23.87 12.63
N THR A 98 24.57 -24.89 13.25
CA THR A 98 25.05 -25.65 14.42
C THR A 98 25.36 -24.91 15.73
N ALA A 99 24.37 -24.86 16.64
CA ALA A 99 24.63 -24.99 18.07
C ALA A 99 23.42 -25.60 18.79
N ARG A 100 23.73 -26.58 19.64
CA ARG A 100 22.83 -27.49 20.35
C ARG A 100 22.21 -26.79 21.59
N GLY A 101 20.88 -26.82 21.71
CA GLY A 101 20.18 -26.72 23.00
C GLY A 101 19.19 -25.54 23.17
N SER A 102 17.94 -25.75 22.75
CA SER A 102 16.67 -25.41 23.43
C SER A 102 15.55 -25.46 22.39
N GLU A 103 14.73 -26.51 22.46
CA GLU A 103 13.59 -26.76 21.57
C GLU A 103 12.46 -25.77 21.85
N GLU A 104 12.54 -24.56 21.29
CA GLU A 104 11.37 -23.73 21.05
C GLU A 104 11.18 -23.65 19.54
N THR A 105 10.57 -24.70 18.99
CA THR A 105 10.02 -24.67 17.64
C THR A 105 8.99 -23.56 17.60
N TRP A 106 9.39 -22.40 17.08
CA TRP A 106 8.45 -21.35 16.70
C TRP A 106 7.50 -21.94 15.66
N THR A 107 6.36 -22.42 16.15
CA THR A 107 5.23 -22.79 15.33
C THR A 107 4.56 -21.47 15.01
N PRO A 108 4.51 -21.01 13.74
CA PRO A 108 3.66 -19.88 13.43
C PRO A 108 2.26 -20.21 13.97
N PRO A 109 1.54 -19.26 14.62
CA PRO A 109 0.15 -19.52 14.98
C PRO A 109 -0.54 -20.03 13.71
N GLY A 110 -1.07 -21.26 13.80
CA GLY A 110 -1.72 -21.93 12.69
C GLY A 110 -2.68 -20.95 12.02
N TRP A 111 -2.76 -21.01 10.69
CA TRP A 111 -3.56 -20.08 9.88
C TRP A 111 -4.87 -19.76 10.60
N THR A 112 -4.96 -18.55 11.13
CA THR A 112 -6.13 -18.13 11.90
C THR A 112 -7.33 -18.31 10.99
N ASP A 113 -8.34 -19.01 11.48
CA ASP A 113 -9.57 -19.27 10.74
C ASP A 113 -10.08 -17.94 10.14
N GLN A 114 -10.04 -17.83 8.81
CA GLN A 114 -10.35 -16.58 8.12
C GLN A 114 -11.79 -16.14 8.41
N ALA A 115 -12.69 -17.07 8.81
CA ALA A 115 -14.05 -16.74 9.21
C ALA A 115 -14.10 -15.94 10.52
N ALA A 116 -13.14 -16.11 11.44
CA ALA A 116 -13.04 -15.27 12.63
C ALA A 116 -12.65 -13.81 12.30
N ILE A 117 -11.82 -13.62 11.27
CA ILE A 117 -11.48 -12.28 10.75
C ILE A 117 -12.66 -11.67 10.00
N ASP A 118 -13.41 -12.48 9.26
CA ASP A 118 -14.59 -12.03 8.51
C ASP A 118 -15.72 -11.58 9.43
N LEU A 119 -15.97 -12.31 10.53
CA LEU A 119 -16.92 -11.90 11.58
C LEU A 119 -16.55 -10.55 12.21
N GLN A 120 -15.26 -10.25 12.37
CA GLN A 120 -14.79 -8.96 12.89
C GLN A 120 -15.01 -7.80 11.89
N ARG A 121 -15.24 -8.10 10.60
CA ARG A 121 -15.53 -7.10 9.54
C ARG A 121 -17.01 -6.88 9.29
N VAL A 122 -17.90 -7.70 9.88
CA VAL A 122 -19.34 -7.47 9.80
C VAL A 122 -19.70 -6.33 10.76
N SER A 123 -19.67 -5.11 10.24
CA SER A 123 -20.24 -3.97 10.94
C SER A 123 -21.76 -4.12 10.99
N VAL A 124 -22.31 -4.45 12.16
CA VAL A 124 -23.77 -4.48 12.37
C VAL A 124 -24.33 -3.06 12.23
N GLU A 125 -25.44 -2.95 11.51
CA GLU A 125 -26.12 -1.67 11.24
C GLU A 125 -26.92 -1.20 12.45
N CYS A 126 -27.00 0.12 12.63
CA CYS A 126 -27.76 0.78 13.68
C CYS A 126 -29.27 0.61 13.47
N ASN A 127 -29.99 0.17 14.51
CA ASN A 127 -31.44 0.02 14.49
C ASN A 127 -32.23 1.35 14.60
N GLY A 128 -31.54 2.51 14.64
CA GLY A 128 -32.19 3.81 14.68
C GLY A 128 -32.89 4.17 13.37
N GLU A 129 -33.90 5.02 13.45
CA GLU A 129 -34.78 5.37 12.31
C GLU A 129 -35.37 4.12 11.63
N ASP A 130 -35.88 3.18 12.43
CA ASP A 130 -36.46 1.91 11.95
C ASP A 130 -35.49 1.09 11.07
N GLY A 131 -34.18 1.21 11.32
CA GLY A 131 -33.11 0.57 10.56
C GLY A 131 -32.58 1.39 9.38
N MET A 132 -33.10 2.59 9.14
CA MET A 132 -32.70 3.47 8.02
C MET A 132 -31.51 4.39 8.35
N CYS A 133 -31.00 4.37 9.58
CA CYS A 133 -29.87 5.21 9.98
C CYS A 133 -28.60 4.95 9.15
N GLY A 134 -28.39 3.71 8.68
CA GLY A 134 -27.27 3.33 7.80
C GLY A 134 -25.87 3.48 8.42
N ARG A 135 -25.78 3.70 9.74
CA ARG A 135 -24.52 3.86 10.48
C ARG A 135 -24.15 2.60 11.26
N PRO A 136 -22.86 2.36 11.54
CA PRO A 136 -22.43 1.24 12.37
C PRO A 136 -22.89 1.40 13.83
N VAL A 137 -23.14 0.28 14.50
CA VAL A 137 -23.40 0.27 15.95
C VAL A 137 -22.15 0.66 16.75
N ARG A 138 -22.37 1.24 17.94
CA ARG A 138 -21.31 1.40 18.94
C ARG A 138 -21.00 0.05 19.60
N PRO A 139 -19.74 -0.21 20.03
CA PRO A 139 -19.43 -1.40 20.84
C PRO A 139 -20.39 -1.55 22.04
N GLY A 140 -21.02 -2.72 22.15
CA GLY A 140 -21.94 -3.05 23.25
C GLY A 140 -23.34 -2.44 23.15
N SER A 141 -23.74 -1.88 22.00
CA SER A 141 -25.06 -1.27 21.77
C SER A 141 -25.65 -1.73 20.44
N SER A 142 -26.97 -1.65 20.29
CA SER A 142 -27.70 -1.79 19.01
C SER A 142 -27.87 -0.45 18.26
N PHE A 143 -27.32 0.64 18.80
CA PHE A 143 -27.43 2.00 18.24
C PHE A 143 -26.05 2.64 18.02
N CYS A 144 -25.96 3.51 17.02
CA CYS A 144 -24.82 4.40 16.82
C CYS A 144 -24.81 5.53 17.88
N TRP A 145 -23.73 6.30 17.98
CA TRP A 145 -23.62 7.43 18.92
C TRP A 145 -24.78 8.42 18.79
N GLU A 146 -25.20 8.74 17.57
CA GLU A 146 -26.28 9.70 17.30
C GLU A 146 -27.64 9.15 17.77
N CYS A 147 -28.02 7.96 17.32
CA CYS A 147 -29.28 7.34 17.68
C CYS A 147 -29.35 6.98 19.17
N SER A 148 -28.22 6.65 19.80
CA SER A 148 -28.18 6.40 21.25
C SER A 148 -28.56 7.63 22.07
N ALA A 149 -28.29 8.84 21.59
CA ALA A 149 -28.72 10.07 22.25
C ALA A 149 -30.22 10.33 22.11
N VAL A 150 -30.86 9.80 21.06
CA VAL A 150 -32.29 9.96 20.79
C VAL A 150 -33.11 8.86 21.48
N TYR A 151 -32.73 7.59 21.27
CA TYR A 151 -33.43 6.42 21.80
C TYR A 151 -33.03 6.08 23.25
N GLY A 152 -31.88 6.57 23.74
CA GLY A 152 -31.42 6.38 25.12
C GLY A 152 -32.17 7.21 26.17
N ILE A 153 -33.05 8.12 25.76
CA ILE A 153 -33.92 8.91 26.67
C ILE A 153 -35.24 8.17 26.96
N SER A 154 -35.58 7.14 26.16
CA SER A 154 -36.82 6.37 26.30
C SER A 154 -36.59 5.04 27.05
N GLY A 155 -36.14 5.13 28.30
CA GLY A 155 -36.27 4.02 29.26
C GLY A 155 -37.67 4.03 29.90
N PRO A 156 -38.27 2.88 30.21
CA PRO A 156 -39.69 2.77 30.54
C PRO A 156 -40.04 3.47 31.86
N HIS A 157 -41.18 4.16 31.89
CA HIS A 157 -41.93 4.46 33.10
C HIS A 157 -43.36 3.95 32.94
#